data_AF-A0A355SCK2-F1
#
_entry.id   AF-A0A355SCK2-F1
#
_cell.length_a   1.000
_cell.length_b   1.000
_cell.length_c   1.000
_cell.angle_alpha   90.00
_cell.angle_beta   90.00
_cell.angle_gamma   90.00
#
_symmetry.space_group_name_H-M   'P 1'
#
loop_
_entity.id
_entity.type
_entity.pdbx_description
1 polymer ?
#
loop_
_entity_poly.entity_id
_entity_poly.type
_entity_poly.pdbx_seq_one_letter_code
_entity_poly.pdbx_strand_id
1 'polypeptide(L)' 'QRRLRIGYNRAARLIDNMEERGIISGYEGSKPRRVLVSKEEYKSMV' A
#
# COMPACT_ATOMS: atom_id res chain seq x y z
N GLN A 1 2.06 -9.74 2.04
CA GLN A 1 1.95 -11.21 1.94
C GLN A 1 2.86 -11.91 2.94
N ARG A 2 4.16 -12.12 2.66
CA ARG A 2 5.08 -12.87 3.56
C ARG A 2 5.25 -12.28 4.97
N ARG A 3 5.56 -10.97 5.06
CA ARG A 3 5.80 -10.28 6.35
C ARG A 3 4.60 -10.33 7.30
N LEU A 4 3.39 -10.27 6.73
CA LEU A 4 2.13 -10.31 7.48
C LEU A 4 1.50 -11.71 7.52
N ARG A 5 2.13 -12.72 6.88
CA ARG A 5 1.63 -14.09 6.75
C ARG A 5 0.17 -14.17 6.24
N ILE A 6 -0.14 -13.36 5.24
CA ILE A 6 -1.47 -13.31 4.60
C ILE A 6 -1.44 -13.80 3.15
N GLY A 7 -2.52 -14.43 2.72
CA GLY A 7 -2.72 -14.88 1.34
C GLY A 7 -2.86 -13.74 0.33
N TYR A 8 -2.77 -14.09 -0.95
CA TYR A 8 -2.76 -13.14 -2.08
C TYR A 8 -3.99 -12.22 -2.08
N ASN A 9 -5.20 -12.77 -2.05
CA ASN A 9 -6.45 -11.99 -2.11
C ASN A 9 -6.56 -10.95 -1.00
N ARG A 10 -6.14 -11.30 0.23
CA ARG A 10 -6.15 -10.35 1.36
C ARG A 10 -5.13 -9.25 1.13
N ALA A 11 -3.93 -9.59 0.65
CA ALA A 11 -2.92 -8.58 0.38
C ALA A 11 -3.30 -7.66 -0.79
N ALA A 12 -3.94 -8.18 -1.84
CA ALA A 12 -4.44 -7.37 -2.95
C ALA A 12 -5.40 -6.29 -2.46
N ARG A 13 -6.43 -6.67 -1.68
CA ARG A 13 -7.38 -5.71 -1.07
C ARG A 13 -6.69 -4.66 -0.21
N LEU A 14 -5.64 -5.04 0.54
CA LEU A 14 -4.88 -4.06 1.33
C LEU A 14 -4.14 -3.06 0.43
N ILE A 15 -3.57 -3.51 -0.68
CA ILE A 15 -2.89 -2.65 -1.65
C ILE A 15 -3.89 -1.71 -2.31
N ASP A 16 -5.06 -2.20 -2.72
CA ASP A 16 -6.12 -1.38 -3.33
C ASP A 16 -6.60 -0.28 -2.36
N ASN A 17 -6.86 -0.64 -1.10
CA ASN A 17 -7.22 0.34 -0.06
C ASN A 17 -6.09 1.36 0.21
N MET A 18 -4.83 0.95 0.13
CA MET A 18 -3.69 1.87 0.30
C MET A 18 -3.57 2.84 -0.88
N GLU A 19 -3.87 2.40 -2.10
CA GLU A 19 -3.92 3.26 -3.29
C GLU A 19 -5.08 4.27 -3.19
N GLU A 20 -6.29 3.82 -2.83
CA GLU A 20 -7.47 4.68 -2.67
C GLU A 20 -7.25 5.77 -1.62
N ARG A 21 -6.51 5.47 -0.55
CA ARG A 21 -6.15 6.42 0.51
C ARG A 21 -4.95 7.31 0.15
N GLY A 22 -4.37 7.17 -1.05
CA GLY A 22 -3.22 7.94 -1.49
C GLY A 22 -1.91 7.62 -0.75
N ILE A 23 -1.81 6.46 -0.09
CA ILE A 23 -0.62 6.04 0.66
C ILE A 23 0.46 5.50 -0.30
N ILE A 24 0.03 4.86 -1.38
CA ILE A 24 0.90 4.31 -2.43
C ILE A 24 0.45 4.78 -3.81
N SER A 25 1.36 4.77 -4.77
CA SER A 25 1.04 5.03 -6.16
C SER A 25 0.16 3.94 -6.77
N GLY A 26 -0.50 4.29 -7.87
CA GLY A 26 -1.20 3.33 -8.70
C GLY A 26 -0.27 2.32 -9.38
N TYR A 27 -0.88 1.39 -10.09
CA TYR A 27 -0.17 0.37 -10.84
C TYR A 27 0.59 0.96 -12.04
N GLU A 28 1.92 0.83 -12.04
CA GLU A 28 2.81 1.28 -13.11
C GLU A 28 3.48 0.08 -13.82
N GLY A 29 2.70 -0.95 -14.15
CA GLY A 29 3.20 -2.12 -14.88
C GLY A 29 4.14 -2.99 -14.04
N SER A 30 5.36 -3.21 -14.54
CA SER A 30 6.37 -4.03 -13.85
C SER A 30 7.10 -3.29 -12.72
N LYS A 31 6.90 -1.97 -12.59
CA LYS A 31 7.58 -1.18 -11.56
C LYS A 31 6.92 -1.39 -10.19
N PRO A 32 7.72 -1.44 -9.11
CA PRO A 32 7.17 -1.41 -7.76
C PRO A 32 6.38 -0.11 -7.53
N ARG A 33 5.24 -0.22 -6.84
CA ARG A 33 4.47 0.95 -6.40
C ARG A 33 5.31 1.79 -5.43
N ARG A 34 5.27 3.10 -5.60
CA ARG A 34 5.96 4.06 -4.72
C ARG A 34 5.11 4.33 -3.49
N VAL A 35 5.76 4.54 -2.35
CA VAL A 35 5.08 5.05 -1.14
C VAL A 35 5.06 6.57 -1.24
N LEU A 36 3.87 7.16 -1.08
CA LEU A 36 3.64 8.60 -1.28
C LEU A 36 3.68 9.40 0.02
N VAL A 37 3.60 8.73 1.16
CA VAL A 37 3.60 9.34 2.49
C VAL A 37 4.79 8.87 3.31
N SER A 38 5.36 9.78 4.09
CA SER A 38 6.34 9.47 5.13
C SER A 38 5.69 8.77 6.32
N LYS A 39 6.53 8.24 7.21
CA LYS A 39 6.05 7.58 8.42
C LYS A 39 5.40 8.58 9.37
N GLU A 40 5.90 9.81 9.39
CA GLU A 40 5.43 10.93 10.20
C GLU A 40 4.08 11.42 9.70
N GLU A 41 3.92 11.62 8.39
CA GLU A 41 2.63 11.98 7.76
C GLU A 41 1.59 10.87 7.97
N TYR A 42 1.97 9.60 7.85
CA TYR A 42 1.03 8.50 8.11
C TYR A 42 0.52 8.52 9.56
N LYS A 43 1.36 8.88 10.53
CA LYS A 43 0.95 8.97 11.95
C LYS A 43 -0.01 10.11 12.22
N SER A 44 -0.01 11.19 11.44
CA SER A 44 -0.97 12.28 11.61
C SER A 44 -2.32 12.00 10.93
N MET A 45 -2.38 11.00 10.04
CA MET A 45 -3.60 10.56 9.35
C MET A 45 -4.43 9.50 10.13
N VAL A 46 -3.85 8.90 11.17
CA VAL A 46 -4.44 7.81 11.97
C VAL A 46 -4.71 8.28 13.38
#